data_AF-A0A6A6JHC3-F1
#
_entry.id   AF-A0A6A6JHC3-F1
#
_cell.length_a   1.000
_cell.length_b   1.000
_cell.length_c   1.000
_cell.angle_alpha   90.00
_cell.angle_beta   90.00
_cell.angle_gamma   90.00
#
_symmetry.space_group_name_H-M   'P 1'
#
loop_
_entity.id
_entity.type
_entity.pdbx_description
1 polymer ?
#
loop_
_entity_poly.entity_id
_entity_poly.type
_entity_poly.pdbx_seq_one_letter_code
_entity_poly.pdbx_strand_id
1 'polypeptide(L)' 'MPVQTSTDPRQRLSILTNSTLGHDVSAAFKASSVTSRLSHEIRETPAPPPSPIDFSFPSTPAEHGSQSGNESN' A
#
# COMPACT_ATOMS: atom_id res chain seq x y z
N MET A 1 29.76 32.94 20.92
CA MET A 1 30.20 31.62 20.41
C MET A 1 29.23 30.57 20.92
N PRO A 2 28.51 29.81 20.08
CA PRO A 2 27.69 28.72 20.58
C PRO A 2 28.60 27.63 21.17
N VAL A 3 28.34 27.24 22.41
CA VAL A 3 29.06 26.16 23.10
C VAL A 3 28.63 24.85 22.45
N GLN A 4 29.50 24.23 21.66
CA GLN A 4 29.28 22.88 21.17
C GLN A 4 29.45 21.90 22.33
N THR A 5 28.33 21.55 22.97
CA THR A 5 28.31 20.45 23.92
C THR A 5 28.41 19.15 23.13
N SER A 6 29.51 18.41 23.31
CA SER A 6 29.62 17.03 22.83
C SER A 6 28.62 16.19 23.62
N THR A 7 27.41 15.99 23.08
CA THR A 7 26.35 15.21 23.72
C THR A 7 26.55 13.73 23.43
N ASP A 8 26.67 12.90 24.47
CA ASP A 8 26.63 11.45 24.34
C ASP A 8 25.28 11.05 23.69
N PRO A 9 25.24 10.19 22.66
CA PRO A 9 24.00 9.81 21.98
C PRO A 9 22.95 9.16 22.89
N ARG A 10 23.33 8.69 24.09
CA ARG A 10 22.39 8.13 25.08
C ARG A 10 21.97 9.14 26.16
N GLN A 11 22.54 10.35 26.15
CA GLN A 11 22.24 11.37 27.14
C GLN A 11 20.87 11.99 26.86
N ARG A 12 19.95 11.83 27.84
CA ARG A 12 18.66 12.52 27.79
C ARG A 12 18.84 13.98 28.17
N LEU A 13 18.44 14.87 27.28
CA LEU A 13 18.41 16.31 27.54
C LEU A 13 17.20 16.64 28.41
N SER A 14 17.36 17.63 29.31
CA SER A 14 16.30 18.14 30.17
C SER A 14 15.93 19.56 29.76
N ILE A 15 14.64 19.90 29.87
CA ILE A 15 14.10 21.23 29.55
C ILE A 15 14.62 22.33 30.49
N LEU A 16 15.01 21.98 31.72
CA LEU A 16 15.50 22.95 32.71
C LEU A 16 16.90 23.46 32.35
N THR A 17 17.73 22.59 31.75
CA THR A 17 19.12 22.91 31.40
C THR A 17 19.30 23.25 29.93
N ASN A 18 18.33 22.93 29.07
CA ASN A 18 18.37 23.17 27.63
C ASN A 18 17.09 23.90 27.22
N SER A 19 17.13 25.24 27.20
CA SER A 19 15.96 26.08 26.94
C SER A 19 15.35 25.88 25.55
N THR A 20 16.13 25.47 24.55
CA THR A 20 15.64 25.19 23.19
C THR A 20 14.92 23.86 23.07
N LEU A 21 15.12 22.93 24.00
CA LEU A 21 14.61 21.56 23.91
C LEU A 21 13.07 21.53 23.80
N GLY A 22 12.36 22.43 24.48
CA GLY A 22 10.90 22.51 24.39
C GLY A 22 10.40 22.91 22.98
N HIS A 23 11.15 23.80 22.32
CA HIS A 23 10.89 24.19 20.94
C HIS A 23 11.16 23.01 19.99
N ASP A 24 12.30 22.35 20.16
CA ASP A 24 12.73 21.22 19.32
C ASP A 24 11.76 20.04 19.40
N VAL A 25 11.30 19.69 20.60
CA VAL A 25 10.26 18.65 20.82
C VAL A 25 8.96 19.04 20.11
N SER A 26 8.51 20.28 20.27
CA SER A 26 7.29 20.77 19.61
C SER A 26 7.41 20.77 18.09
N ALA A 27 8.57 21.16 17.56
CA ALA A 27 8.87 21.14 16.13
C ALA A 27 8.92 19.71 15.59
N ALA A 28 9.55 18.78 16.31
CA ALA A 28 9.58 17.36 15.96
C ALA A 28 8.18 16.74 15.91
N PHE A 29 7.30 17.06 16.86
CA PHE A 29 5.90 16.62 16.83
C PHE A 29 5.14 17.18 15.61
N LYS A 30 5.30 18.47 15.31
CA LYS A 30 4.69 19.09 14.12
C LYS A 30 5.19 18.43 12.82
N ALA A 31 6.50 18.20 12.71
CA ALA A 31 7.12 17.54 11.58
C ALA A 31 6.73 16.06 11.44
N SER A 32 6.53 15.37 12.57
CA SER A 32 6.03 13.98 12.59
C SER A 32 4.63 13.90 11.97
N SER A 33 3.77 14.91 12.17
CA SER A 33 2.44 14.94 11.54
C SER A 33 2.47 15.07 10.02
N VAL A 34 3.55 15.66 9.47
CA VAL A 34 3.76 15.78 8.02
C VAL A 34 4.25 14.45 7.45
N THR A 35 5.09 13.74 8.21
CA THR A 35 5.63 12.43 7.82
C THR A 35 4.53 11.35 7.74
N SER A 36 3.56 11.34 8.66
CA SER A 36 2.42 10.39 8.60
C SER A 36 1.48 10.60 7.39
N ARG A 37 1.45 11.79 6.78
CA ARG A 37 0.66 12.04 5.56
C ARG A 37 1.42 11.66 4.29
N LEU A 38 2.75 11.69 4.34
CA LEU A 38 3.60 11.27 3.23
C LEU A 38 3.73 9.73 3.13
N SER A 39 3.43 8.99 4.20
CA SER A 39 3.44 7.52 4.19
C SER A 39 2.19 6.87 3.60
N HIS A 40 1.37 7.60 2.83
CA HIS A 40 0.14 7.07 2.23
C HIS A 40 -0.02 7.39 0.74
N GLU A 41 1.09 7.43 0.00
CA GLU A 41 1.05 7.15 -1.45
C GLU A 41 1.99 6.00 -1.79
N ILE A 42 1.89 4.91 -1.03
CA ILE A 42 2.14 3.60 -1.64
C ILE A 42 0.95 3.38 -2.55
N ARG A 43 1.11 3.68 -3.85
CA ARG A 43 0.12 3.32 -4.86
C ARG A 43 0.05 1.80 -4.92
N GLU A 44 -0.76 1.20 -4.05
CA GLU A 44 -1.09 -0.20 -4.16
C GLU A 44 -1.69 -0.41 -5.54
N THR A 45 -0.97 -1.17 -6.37
CA THR A 45 -1.48 -1.57 -7.68
C THR A 45 -2.53 -2.65 -7.42
N PRO A 46 -3.79 -2.45 -7.84
CA PRO A 46 -4.81 -3.47 -7.68
C PRO A 46 -4.34 -4.80 -8.29
N ALA A 47 -4.63 -5.91 -7.62
CA ALA A 47 -4.29 -7.23 -8.15
C ALA A 47 -4.93 -7.43 -9.54
N PRO A 48 -4.24 -8.08 -10.48
CA PRO A 48 -4.81 -8.37 -11.80
C PRO A 48 -6.05 -9.26 -11.66
N PRO A 49 -7.03 -9.14 -12.58
CA PRO A 49 -8.20 -10.02 -12.59
C PRO A 49 -7.79 -11.48 -12.79
N PRO A 50 -8.58 -12.45 -12.29
CA PRO A 50 -8.33 -13.86 -12.53
C PRO A 50 -8.38 -14.15 -14.03
N SER A 51 -7.56 -15.11 -14.48
CA SER A 51 -7.56 -15.55 -15.87
C SER A 51 -8.95 -16.09 -16.27
N PRO A 52 -9.42 -15.85 -17.51
CA PRO A 52 -10.66 -16.44 -17.98
C PRO A 52 -10.61 -17.97 -17.89
N ILE A 53 -11.70 -18.57 -17.40
CA ILE A 53 -11.90 -20.01 -17.57
C ILE A 53 -12.22 -20.26 -19.04
N ASP A 54 -11.45 -21.15 -19.67
CA ASP A 54 -11.68 -21.60 -21.03
C ASP A 54 -12.71 -22.73 -20.98
N PHE A 55 -13.99 -22.38 -21.15
CA PHE A 55 -15.11 -23.34 -21.30
C PHE A 55 -15.11 -24.00 -22.69
N SER A 56 -13.95 -24.08 -23.35
CA SER A 56 -13.76 -24.95 -24.49
C SER A 56 -13.79 -26.41 -24.01
N PHE A 57 -15.00 -26.92 -23.82
CA PHE A 57 -15.22 -28.36 -23.73
C PHE A 57 -14.62 -28.99 -24.99
N PRO A 58 -13.80 -30.05 -24.90
CA PRO A 58 -13.52 -30.85 -26.07
C PRO A 58 -14.88 -31.23 -26.65
N SER A 59 -15.14 -30.85 -27.91
CA SER A 59 -16.36 -31.23 -28.62
C SER A 59 -16.55 -32.71 -28.38
N THR A 60 -17.58 -33.06 -27.61
CA THR A 60 -18.00 -34.44 -27.46
C THR A 60 -18.13 -35.00 -28.88
N PRO A 61 -17.47 -36.11 -29.23
CA PRO A 61 -17.54 -36.65 -30.57
C PRO A 61 -19.02 -36.79 -30.95
N ALA A 62 -19.37 -36.33 -32.14
CA ALA A 62 -20.71 -36.44 -32.68
C ALA A 62 -21.12 -37.93 -32.71
N GLU A 63 -21.90 -38.38 -31.72
CA GLU A 63 -22.61 -39.65 -31.85
C GLU A 63 -23.84 -39.41 -32.70
N HIS A 64 -23.72 -39.93 -33.92
CA HIS A 64 -24.76 -40.19 -34.90
C HIS A 64 -26.07 -40.65 -34.22
N GLY A 65 -27.08 -39.77 -34.22
CA GLY A 65 -28.44 -40.08 -33.81
C GLY A 65 -29.42 -39.36 -34.73
N SER A 66 -29.65 -39.93 -35.91
CA SER A 66 -30.63 -39.49 -36.89
C SER A 66 -32.03 -39.38 -36.28
N GLN A 67 -32.72 -38.25 -36.42
CA GLN A 67 -34.01 -38.17 -37.14
C GLN A 67 -34.70 -36.80 -37.02
N SER A 68 -35.00 -36.24 -38.20
CA SER A 68 -36.31 -35.70 -38.61
C SER A 68 -36.79 -34.46 -37.85
N GLY A 69 -36.68 -33.26 -38.41
CA GLY A 69 -37.64 -32.74 -39.39
C GLY A 69 -38.73 -31.93 -38.65
N ASN A 70 -39.18 -30.73 -39.01
CA ASN A 70 -39.50 -30.20 -40.32
C ASN A 70 -39.52 -28.65 -40.29
N GLU A 71 -39.19 -28.08 -41.45
CA GLU A 71 -39.70 -26.86 -42.10
C GLU A 71 -40.66 -25.87 -41.41
N SER A 72 -40.32 -24.58 -41.63
CA SER A 72 -41.19 -23.44 -42.04
C SER A 72 -42.16 -22.87 -40.97
N ASN A 73 -42.25 -21.56 -40.73
CA ASN A 73 -42.26 -20.39 -41.62
C ASN A 73 -41.82 -19.14 -40.84
#